data_AF-A0A8D0RK97-F1
#
_entry.id   AF-A0A8D0RK97-F1
#
_cell.length_a   1.000
_cell.length_b   1.000
_cell.length_c   1.000
_cell.angle_alpha   90.00
_cell.angle_beta   90.00
_cell.angle_gamma   90.00
#
_symmetry.space_group_name_H-M   'P 1'
#
loop_
_entity.id
_entity.type
_entity.pdbx_description
1 polymer ?
#
loop_
_entity_poly.entity_id
_entity_poly.type
_entity_poly.pdbx_seq_one_letter_code
_entity_poly.pdbx_strand_id
1 'polypeptide(L)'
;MVSPLTEEGVAVVIVAYDLAPKGALDRMVDQVTQSITFVQTRYPGNQGIYLCGHSAGAHLAAMMLLADWTKRGVTPNLKGFFLVSGIYDLEPLMHTSENARLLTTLEDAQRNSPQWRLETAPMPPKDPACHILVIVGQHDSPEFHRQSREFYQTLRQGGWRASLDELHDVDHFEILWNLTRKDFALTQVGRVPAPWTAGVLPSPPPSGDGGRQGARGATSLALGYPGSWGA
;
A
#
# COMPACT_ATOMS: atom_id res chain seq x y z
N MET A 1 -12.99 1.46 4.15
CA MET A 1 -11.78 1.66 4.99
C MET A 1 -11.96 2.78 6.01
N VAL A 2 -12.48 3.95 5.62
CA VAL A 2 -12.55 5.12 6.51
C VAL A 2 -13.32 4.86 7.80
N SER A 3 -14.61 4.49 7.72
CA SER A 3 -15.47 4.38 8.91
C SER A 3 -14.95 3.42 9.98
N PRO A 4 -14.57 2.15 9.66
CA PRO A 4 -14.04 1.24 10.67
C PRO A 4 -12.77 1.74 11.37
N LEU A 5 -11.86 2.40 10.64
CA LEU A 5 -10.62 2.92 11.22
C LEU A 5 -10.88 4.15 12.10
N THR A 6 -11.72 5.08 11.65
CA THR A 6 -12.05 6.27 12.44
C THR A 6 -12.81 5.94 13.72
N GLU A 7 -13.62 4.89 13.72
CA GLU A 7 -14.30 4.39 14.93
C GLU A 7 -13.32 3.81 15.95
N GLU A 8 -12.21 3.23 15.50
CA GLU A 8 -11.11 2.76 16.35
C GLU A 8 -10.11 3.90 16.69
N GLY A 9 -10.50 5.15 16.44
CA GLY A 9 -9.73 6.35 16.76
C GLY A 9 -8.62 6.68 15.78
N VAL A 10 -8.43 5.93 14.69
CA VAL A 10 -7.38 6.16 13.69
C VAL A 10 -7.76 7.33 12.78
N ALA A 11 -6.86 8.29 12.60
CA ALA A 11 -7.07 9.32 11.57
C ALA A 11 -6.73 8.76 10.19
N VAL A 12 -7.64 8.95 9.24
CA VAL A 12 -7.48 8.45 7.87
C VAL A 12 -7.24 9.62 6.92
N VAL A 13 -6.17 9.55 6.15
CA VAL A 13 -5.80 10.54 5.13
C VAL A 13 -5.85 9.85 3.76
N ILE A 14 -6.71 10.33 2.87
CA ILE A 14 -6.79 9.83 1.50
C ILE A 14 -5.92 10.71 0.62
N VAL A 15 -4.88 10.13 0.04
CA VAL A 15 -3.92 10.81 -0.82
C VAL A 15 -4.34 10.64 -2.27
N ALA A 16 -4.62 11.77 -2.92
CA ALA A 16 -4.79 11.84 -4.37
C ALA A 16 -3.46 12.21 -5.04
N TYR A 17 -3.27 11.74 -6.26
CA TYR A 17 -2.12 12.04 -7.10
C TYR A 17 -2.59 12.22 -8.55
N ASP A 18 -1.73 12.84 -9.37
CA ASP A 18 -2.03 13.05 -10.78
C ASP A 18 -2.11 11.71 -11.51
N LEU A 19 -2.99 11.62 -12.51
CA LEU A 19 -3.16 10.41 -13.32
C LEU A 19 -2.52 10.57 -14.69
N ALA A 20 -2.09 9.46 -15.27
CA ALA A 20 -1.63 9.39 -16.65
C ALA A 20 -2.75 9.85 -17.62
N PRO A 21 -2.43 10.54 -18.73
CA PRO A 21 -1.07 10.92 -19.18
C PRO A 21 -0.54 12.22 -18.56
N LYS A 22 -1.31 12.89 -17.69
CA LYS A 22 -0.92 14.21 -17.12
C LYS A 22 0.16 14.10 -16.05
N GLY A 23 0.22 12.99 -15.32
CA GLY A 23 1.27 12.66 -14.37
C GLY A 23 2.16 11.55 -14.91
N ALA A 24 3.48 11.77 -14.88
CA ALA A 24 4.47 10.71 -15.04
C ALA A 24 4.64 9.93 -13.72
N LEU A 25 5.11 8.69 -13.77
CA LEU A 25 5.29 7.83 -12.58
C LEU A 25 6.13 8.50 -11.49
N ASP A 26 7.27 9.12 -11.86
CA ASP A 26 8.14 9.83 -10.92
C ASP A 26 7.38 10.95 -10.17
N ARG A 27 6.49 11.66 -10.87
CA ARG A 27 5.67 12.72 -10.28
C ARG A 27 4.64 12.16 -9.31
N MET A 28 4.01 11.02 -9.63
CA MET A 28 3.08 10.37 -8.71
C MET A 28 3.79 9.91 -7.43
N VAL A 29 4.98 9.31 -7.57
CA VAL A 29 5.85 8.92 -6.44
C VAL A 29 6.22 10.15 -5.61
N ASP A 30 6.60 11.26 -6.25
CA ASP A 30 6.94 12.51 -5.58
C ASP A 30 5.75 13.10 -4.79
N GLN A 31 4.55 13.08 -5.38
CA GLN A 31 3.31 13.55 -4.73
C GLN A 31 2.94 12.73 -3.49
N VAL A 32 3.08 11.41 -3.55
CA VAL A 32 2.84 10.54 -2.38
C VAL A 32 3.90 10.80 -1.31
N THR A 33 5.17 10.93 -1.70
CA THR A 33 6.26 11.27 -0.76
C THR A 33 5.98 12.62 -0.07
N GLN A 34 5.58 13.64 -0.83
CA GLN A 34 5.24 14.97 -0.30
C GLN A 34 4.05 14.92 0.67
N SER A 35 3.06 14.07 0.39
CA SER A 35 1.90 13.89 1.26
C SER A 35 2.30 13.28 2.61
N ILE A 36 3.21 12.32 2.64
CA ILE A 36 3.73 11.73 3.88
C ILE A 36 4.57 12.75 4.65
N THR A 37 5.43 13.50 3.96
CA THR A 37 6.19 14.62 4.56
C THR A 37 5.24 15.60 5.23
N PHE A 38 4.18 16.04 4.53
CA PHE A 38 3.18 16.94 5.08
C PHE A 38 2.52 16.37 6.35
N VAL A 39 2.10 15.11 6.31
CA VAL A 39 1.46 14.46 7.46
C VAL A 39 2.40 14.37 8.65
N GLN A 40 3.64 13.93 8.45
CA GLN A 40 4.63 13.84 9.52
C GLN A 40 4.93 15.21 10.13
N THR A 41 5.09 16.25 9.30
CA THR A 41 5.34 17.62 9.78
C THR A 41 4.14 18.21 10.49
N ARG A 42 2.92 17.95 10.00
CA ARG A 42 1.68 18.48 10.59
C ARG A 42 1.32 17.81 11.92
N TYR A 43 1.71 16.53 12.08
CA TYR A 43 1.42 15.70 13.23
C TYR A 43 2.69 15.01 13.76
N PRO A 44 3.65 15.76 14.32
CA PRO A 44 4.94 15.21 14.75
C PRO A 44 4.83 14.20 15.90
N GLY A 45 3.75 14.26 16.70
CA GLY A 45 3.48 13.33 17.80
C GLY A 45 2.66 12.09 17.42
N ASN A 46 2.48 11.80 16.12
CA ASN A 46 1.74 10.61 15.68
C ASN A 46 2.39 9.33 16.23
N GLN A 47 1.56 8.36 16.61
CA GLN A 47 2.04 7.08 17.17
C GLN A 47 2.53 6.11 16.09
N GLY A 48 2.20 6.39 14.83
CA GLY A 48 2.64 5.62 13.69
C GLY A 48 1.84 5.99 12.45
N ILE A 49 2.52 5.89 11.31
CA ILE A 49 1.97 6.06 9.99
C ILE A 49 1.94 4.70 9.30
N TYR A 50 0.76 4.27 8.87
CA TYR A 50 0.55 3.05 8.11
C TYR A 50 0.09 3.42 6.70
N LEU A 51 0.72 2.83 5.69
CA LEU A 51 0.32 3.03 4.30
C LEU A 51 -0.54 1.86 3.85
N CYS A 52 -1.66 2.14 3.20
CA CYS A 52 -2.46 1.15 2.50
C CYS A 52 -2.67 1.57 1.05
N GLY A 53 -2.17 0.75 0.14
CA GLY A 53 -2.32 0.96 -1.28
C GLY A 53 -3.01 -0.23 -1.93
N HIS A 54 -3.80 0.03 -2.96
CA HIS A 54 -4.39 -1.00 -3.82
C HIS A 54 -3.89 -0.82 -5.25
N SER A 55 -3.49 -1.91 -5.93
CA SER A 55 -3.05 -1.87 -7.32
C SER A 55 -1.94 -0.83 -7.56
N ALA A 56 -2.15 0.16 -8.43
CA ALA A 56 -1.21 1.26 -8.62
C ALA A 56 -0.94 2.05 -7.31
N GLY A 57 -1.86 2.10 -6.37
CA GLY A 57 -1.62 2.67 -5.04
C GLY A 57 -0.68 1.82 -4.18
N ALA A 58 -0.71 0.49 -4.33
CA ALA A 58 0.21 -0.42 -3.64
C ALA A 58 1.64 -0.28 -4.17
N HIS A 59 1.77 -0.09 -5.48
CA HIS A 59 3.02 0.33 -6.13
C HIS A 59 3.58 1.60 -5.49
N LEU A 60 2.78 2.68 -5.45
CA LEU A 60 3.22 3.97 -4.90
C LEU A 60 3.55 3.88 -3.40
N ALA A 61 2.78 3.10 -2.62
CA ALA A 61 3.08 2.85 -1.22
C ALA A 61 4.40 2.08 -1.05
N ALA A 62 4.67 1.06 -1.87
CA ALA A 62 5.91 0.30 -1.84
C ALA A 62 7.14 1.17 -2.16
N MET A 63 7.01 2.13 -3.07
CA MET A 63 8.07 3.10 -3.38
C MET A 63 8.50 3.94 -2.17
N MET A 64 7.66 4.09 -1.14
CA MET A 64 7.99 4.84 0.07
C MET A 64 8.99 4.12 0.99
N LEU A 65 9.21 2.82 0.78
CA LEU A 65 10.31 2.07 1.41
C LEU A 65 11.69 2.53 0.89
N LEU A 66 11.72 3.10 -0.32
CA LEU A 66 12.92 3.51 -1.05
C LEU A 66 13.10 5.03 -1.07
N ALA A 67 12.21 5.78 -0.44
CA ALA A 67 12.26 7.23 -0.40
C ALA A 67 13.43 7.72 0.47
N ASP A 68 14.18 8.70 -0.04
CA ASP A 68 15.27 9.34 0.69
C ASP A 68 14.70 10.41 1.63
N TRP A 69 14.23 9.96 2.80
CA TRP A 69 13.59 10.82 3.79
C TRP A 69 14.54 11.89 4.35
N THR A 70 15.85 11.59 4.41
CA THR A 70 16.87 12.57 4.79
C THR A 70 16.90 13.76 3.83
N LYS A 71 16.86 13.52 2.51
CA LYS A 71 16.73 14.62 1.52
C LYS A 71 15.42 15.39 1.64
N ARG A 72 14.37 14.77 2.18
CA ARG A 72 13.08 15.43 2.45
C ARG A 72 13.06 16.22 3.75
N GLY A 73 14.11 16.15 4.56
CA GLY A 73 14.21 16.87 5.83
C GLY A 73 13.25 16.36 6.91
N VAL A 74 12.77 15.12 6.79
CA VAL A 74 11.87 14.48 7.77
C VAL A 74 12.28 13.05 8.05
N THR A 75 11.87 12.51 9.19
CA THR A 75 11.96 11.08 9.49
C THR A 75 10.55 10.60 9.82
N PRO A 76 9.79 10.10 8.82
CA PRO A 76 8.42 9.68 9.06
C PRO A 76 8.37 8.44 9.95
N ASN A 77 7.42 8.44 10.88
CA ASN A 77 7.21 7.33 11.81
C ASN A 77 6.43 6.18 11.12
N LEU A 78 7.01 5.59 10.08
CA LEU A 78 6.37 4.54 9.29
C LEU A 78 6.34 3.21 10.08
N LYS A 79 5.14 2.71 10.39
CA LYS A 79 4.93 1.50 11.20
C LYS A 79 4.40 0.31 10.42
N GLY A 80 3.90 0.51 9.20
CA GLY A 80 3.57 -0.62 8.36
C GLY A 80 3.00 -0.27 7.01
N PHE A 81 2.94 -1.30 6.17
CA PHE A 81 2.50 -1.22 4.79
C PHE A 81 1.52 -2.36 4.52
N PHE A 82 0.41 -2.01 3.89
CA PHE A 82 -0.61 -2.93 3.41
C PHE A 82 -0.68 -2.77 1.90
N LEU A 83 -0.06 -3.70 1.19
CA LEU A 83 0.16 -3.63 -0.26
C LEU A 83 -0.80 -4.62 -0.93
N VAL A 84 -1.94 -4.11 -1.38
CA VAL A 84 -3.07 -4.92 -1.82
C VAL A 84 -3.09 -5.02 -3.34
N SER A 85 -2.98 -6.24 -3.86
CA SER A 85 -3.00 -6.58 -5.30
C SER A 85 -2.10 -5.64 -6.10
N GLY A 86 -0.84 -5.48 -5.67
CA GLY A 86 0.08 -4.48 -6.20
C GLY A 86 0.88 -4.93 -7.43
N ILE A 87 1.47 -3.95 -8.11
CA ILE A 87 2.44 -4.15 -9.20
C ILE A 87 3.77 -3.56 -8.71
N TYR A 88 4.83 -4.36 -8.72
CA TYR A 88 6.14 -4.03 -8.14
C TYR A 88 7.26 -4.06 -9.18
N ASP A 89 7.05 -4.76 -10.29
CA ASP A 89 7.83 -4.69 -11.52
C ASP A 89 6.96 -4.10 -12.64
N LEU A 90 7.36 -2.93 -13.12
CA LEU A 90 6.63 -2.18 -14.14
C LEU A 90 7.09 -2.51 -15.56
N GLU A 91 8.16 -3.29 -15.75
CA GLU A 91 8.63 -3.64 -17.09
C GLU A 91 7.54 -4.40 -17.90
N PRO A 92 6.83 -5.41 -17.35
CA PRO A 92 5.75 -6.08 -18.07
C PRO A 92 4.60 -5.14 -18.47
N LEU A 93 4.35 -4.08 -17.68
CA LEU A 93 3.28 -3.11 -17.95
C LEU A 93 3.50 -2.42 -19.31
N MET A 94 4.75 -2.26 -19.74
CA MET A 94 5.10 -1.62 -21.00
C MET A 94 4.48 -2.30 -22.23
N HIS A 95 4.18 -3.59 -22.12
CA HIS A 95 3.61 -4.42 -23.17
C HIS A 95 2.08 -4.54 -23.11
N THR A 96 1.44 -3.76 -22.24
CA THR A 96 -0.02 -3.76 -22.06
C THR A 96 -0.67 -2.51 -22.65
N SER A 97 -1.99 -2.53 -22.81
CA SER A 97 -2.76 -1.35 -23.22
C SER A 97 -2.66 -0.17 -22.26
N GLU A 98 -2.33 -0.42 -20.98
CA GLU A 98 -2.19 0.64 -19.97
C GLU A 98 -0.98 1.55 -20.27
N ASN A 99 0.08 1.01 -20.88
CA ASN A 99 1.25 1.80 -21.25
C ASN A 99 0.95 2.87 -22.31
N ALA A 100 -0.12 2.72 -23.09
CA ALA A 100 -0.53 3.75 -24.06
C ALA A 100 -0.82 5.10 -23.40
N ARG A 101 -1.18 5.10 -22.11
CA ARG A 101 -1.41 6.32 -21.32
C ARG A 101 -0.18 6.78 -20.55
N LEU A 102 0.61 5.83 -20.05
CA LEU A 102 1.77 6.12 -19.22
C LEU A 102 3.00 6.52 -20.05
N LEU A 103 3.08 6.08 -21.31
CA LEU A 103 4.20 6.29 -22.22
C LEU A 103 5.55 5.97 -21.55
N THR A 104 5.58 4.92 -20.74
CA THR A 104 6.71 4.55 -19.89
C THR A 104 7.83 3.95 -20.76
N THR A 105 9.02 4.51 -20.63
CA THR A 105 10.25 3.92 -21.20
C THR A 105 10.75 2.79 -20.29
N LEU A 106 11.65 1.94 -20.79
CA LEU A 106 12.29 0.91 -19.97
C LEU A 106 13.01 1.52 -18.76
N GLU A 107 13.66 2.66 -18.95
CA GLU A 107 14.34 3.38 -17.88
C GLU A 107 13.35 3.89 -16.82
N ASP A 108 12.21 4.43 -17.24
CA ASP A 108 11.15 4.86 -16.33
C ASP A 108 10.57 3.69 -15.55
N ALA A 109 10.31 2.56 -16.21
CA ALA A 109 9.79 1.34 -15.60
C ALA A 109 10.78 0.83 -14.53
N GLN A 110 12.06 0.71 -14.85
CA GLN A 110 13.09 0.24 -13.93
C GLN A 110 13.23 1.18 -12.71
N ARG A 111 13.30 2.50 -12.95
CA ARG A 111 13.42 3.50 -11.86
C ARG A 111 12.18 3.56 -10.97
N ASN A 112 11.01 3.23 -11.50
CA ASN A 112 9.76 3.20 -10.77
C ASN A 112 9.36 1.80 -10.30
N SER A 113 10.19 0.77 -10.47
CA SER A 113 9.86 -0.57 -9.99
C SER A 113 10.45 -0.80 -8.59
N PRO A 114 9.63 -0.87 -7.53
CA PRO A 114 10.14 -1.16 -6.20
C PRO A 114 10.81 -2.54 -6.11
N GLN A 115 10.45 -3.51 -6.96
CA GLN A 115 11.11 -4.82 -7.06
C GLN A 115 12.62 -4.68 -7.31
N TRP A 116 13.00 -4.15 -8.47
CA TRP A 116 14.40 -3.98 -8.90
C TRP A 116 15.20 -3.09 -7.95
N ARG A 117 14.55 -2.05 -7.42
CA ARG A 117 15.21 -1.10 -6.53
C ARG A 117 15.48 -1.69 -5.15
N LEU A 118 14.63 -2.59 -4.64
CA LEU A 118 14.89 -3.25 -3.36
C LEU A 118 15.95 -4.35 -3.46
N GLU A 119 16.06 -5.03 -4.60
CA GLU A 119 17.13 -6.02 -4.83
C GLU A 119 18.53 -5.40 -4.81
N THR A 120 18.63 -4.12 -5.19
CA THR A 120 19.89 -3.37 -5.27
C THR A 120 20.09 -2.40 -4.11
N ALA A 121 19.09 -2.21 -3.24
CA ALA A 121 19.19 -1.29 -2.12
C ALA A 121 20.05 -1.88 -0.98
N PRO A 122 20.83 -1.04 -0.29
CA PRO A 122 21.48 -1.46 0.96
C PRO A 122 20.42 -1.81 2.03
N MET A 123 20.77 -2.72 2.94
CA MET A 123 19.84 -3.24 3.95
C MET A 123 19.09 -2.13 4.70
N PRO A 124 17.80 -2.34 5.01
CA PRO A 124 16.95 -1.27 5.51
C PRO A 124 17.29 -0.82 6.93
N PRO A 125 16.89 0.40 7.32
CA PRO A 125 16.95 0.86 8.69
C PRO A 125 16.15 -0.06 9.63
N LYS A 126 16.74 -0.35 10.78
CA LYS A 126 16.26 -1.29 11.80
C LYS A 126 15.09 -0.74 12.62
N ASP A 127 13.98 -0.28 12.04
CA ASP A 127 12.75 -0.18 12.84
C ASP A 127 12.08 -1.57 12.86
N PRO A 128 12.27 -2.38 13.93
CA PRO A 128 11.70 -3.72 14.01
C PRO A 128 10.16 -3.71 14.05
N ALA A 129 9.55 -2.54 14.29
CA ALA A 129 8.10 -2.38 14.32
C ALA A 129 7.49 -2.26 12.91
N CYS A 130 8.26 -1.90 11.89
CA CYS A 130 7.74 -1.74 10.54
C CYS A 130 7.43 -3.11 9.90
N HIS A 131 6.13 -3.42 9.71
CA HIS A 131 5.68 -4.65 9.07
C HIS A 131 5.11 -4.39 7.68
N ILE A 132 5.47 -5.23 6.71
CA ILE A 132 4.95 -5.15 5.34
C ILE A 132 4.08 -6.37 5.08
N LEU A 133 2.79 -6.16 4.88
CA LEU A 133 1.85 -7.19 4.48
C LEU A 133 1.54 -7.01 2.99
N VAL A 134 2.00 -7.97 2.19
CA VAL A 134 1.65 -8.09 0.77
C VAL A 134 0.40 -8.95 0.67
N ILE A 135 -0.60 -8.51 -0.07
CA ILE A 135 -1.90 -9.18 -0.18
C ILE A 135 -2.26 -9.33 -1.64
N VAL A 136 -2.79 -10.48 -2.01
CA VAL A 136 -3.35 -10.74 -3.35
C VAL A 136 -4.72 -11.40 -3.22
N GLY A 137 -5.65 -11.10 -4.13
CA GLY A 137 -6.94 -11.78 -4.19
C GLY A 137 -6.83 -13.13 -4.89
N GLN A 138 -7.57 -14.14 -4.43
CA GLN A 138 -7.58 -15.46 -5.07
C GLN A 138 -7.94 -15.39 -6.56
N HIS A 139 -8.88 -14.50 -6.93
CA HIS A 139 -9.31 -14.31 -8.33
C HIS A 139 -8.56 -13.19 -9.05
N ASP A 140 -7.45 -12.69 -8.50
CA ASP A 140 -6.54 -11.81 -9.24
C ASP A 140 -5.89 -12.53 -10.41
N SER A 141 -5.40 -11.73 -11.38
CA SER A 141 -4.67 -12.29 -12.52
C SER A 141 -3.37 -12.99 -12.07
N PRO A 142 -2.87 -13.98 -12.85
CA PRO A 142 -1.62 -14.66 -12.55
C PRO A 142 -0.43 -13.72 -12.34
N GLU A 143 -0.44 -12.54 -12.97
CA GLU A 143 0.64 -11.55 -12.84
C GLU A 143 0.65 -10.88 -11.46
N PHE A 144 -0.50 -10.55 -10.88
CA PHE A 144 -0.58 -10.04 -9.52
C PHE A 144 -0.09 -11.08 -8.50
N HIS A 145 -0.40 -12.36 -8.72
CA HIS A 145 0.10 -13.47 -7.91
C HIS A 145 1.61 -13.61 -8.00
N ARG A 146 2.15 -13.59 -9.23
CA ARG A 146 3.60 -13.68 -9.49
C ARG A 146 4.33 -12.53 -8.81
N GLN A 147 3.93 -11.29 -9.09
CA GLN A 147 4.61 -10.11 -8.55
C GLN A 147 4.47 -10.01 -7.02
N SER A 148 3.31 -10.33 -6.45
CA SER A 148 3.15 -10.35 -4.98
C SER A 148 4.10 -11.34 -4.31
N ARG A 149 4.29 -12.52 -4.91
CA ARG A 149 5.19 -13.56 -4.39
C ARG A 149 6.66 -13.16 -4.52
N GLU A 150 7.07 -12.67 -5.68
CA GLU A 150 8.43 -12.20 -5.92
C GLU A 150 8.80 -11.02 -5.02
N PHE A 151 7.90 -10.04 -4.91
CA PHE A 151 8.13 -8.87 -4.06
C PHE A 151 8.23 -9.25 -2.58
N TYR A 152 7.35 -10.14 -2.09
CA TYR A 152 7.48 -10.70 -0.75
C TYR A 152 8.84 -11.38 -0.53
N GLN A 153 9.31 -12.18 -1.49
CA GLN A 153 10.60 -12.86 -1.40
C GLN A 153 11.76 -11.85 -1.33
N THR A 154 11.75 -10.82 -2.19
CA THR A 154 12.75 -9.74 -2.18
C THR A 154 12.76 -9.00 -0.85
N LEU A 155 11.59 -8.68 -0.29
CA LEU A 155 11.50 -8.07 1.03
C LEU A 155 12.13 -8.95 2.11
N ARG A 156 11.80 -10.25 2.13
CA ARG A 156 12.36 -11.21 3.10
C ARG A 156 13.87 -11.37 2.97
N GLN A 157 14.37 -11.47 1.75
CA GLN A 157 15.81 -11.57 1.46
C GLN A 157 16.55 -10.30 1.86
N GLY A 158 15.93 -9.13 1.67
CA GLY A 158 16.43 -7.84 2.13
C GLY A 158 16.32 -7.62 3.65
N GLY A 159 15.84 -8.60 4.43
CA GLY A 159 15.75 -8.53 5.88
C GLY A 159 14.53 -7.77 6.42
N TRP A 160 13.58 -7.40 5.55
CA TRP A 160 12.33 -6.77 5.99
C TRP A 160 11.42 -7.77 6.71
N ARG A 161 10.69 -7.26 7.71
CA ARG A 161 9.63 -8.02 8.36
C ARG A 161 8.39 -8.03 7.47
N ALA A 162 8.37 -8.93 6.49
CA ALA A 162 7.26 -9.08 5.56
C ALA A 162 6.43 -10.35 5.79
N SER A 163 5.16 -10.31 5.37
CA SER A 163 4.23 -11.44 5.24
C SER A 163 3.51 -11.36 3.89
N LEU A 164 3.01 -12.49 3.40
CA LEU A 164 2.20 -12.61 2.20
C LEU A 164 0.89 -13.30 2.58
N ASP A 165 -0.23 -12.70 2.19
CA ASP A 165 -1.57 -13.26 2.41
C ASP A 165 -2.35 -13.32 1.09
N GLU A 166 -3.19 -14.35 0.96
CA GLU A 166 -4.08 -14.53 -0.17
C GLU A 166 -5.52 -14.52 0.34
N LEU A 167 -6.30 -13.56 -0.16
CA LEU A 167 -7.69 -13.43 0.26
C LEU A 167 -8.60 -14.31 -0.58
N HIS A 168 -9.32 -15.18 0.10
CA HIS A 168 -10.23 -16.14 -0.50
C HIS A 168 -11.48 -15.46 -1.07
N ASP A 169 -12.00 -16.00 -2.18
CA ASP A 169 -13.22 -15.59 -2.89
C ASP A 169 -13.34 -14.09 -3.19
N VAL A 170 -12.22 -13.42 -3.48
CA VAL A 170 -12.24 -12.02 -3.94
C VAL A 170 -11.48 -11.83 -5.23
N ASP A 171 -12.06 -11.00 -6.10
CA ASP A 171 -11.38 -10.44 -7.25
C ASP A 171 -10.65 -9.11 -6.92
N HIS A 172 -9.91 -8.62 -7.92
CA HIS A 172 -9.09 -7.41 -7.86
C HIS A 172 -9.82 -6.17 -7.36
N PHE A 173 -11.13 -6.07 -7.57
CA PHE A 173 -11.94 -4.92 -7.18
C PHE A 173 -12.76 -5.19 -5.92
N GLU A 174 -13.25 -6.41 -5.74
CA GLU A 174 -14.02 -6.82 -4.55
C GLU A 174 -13.22 -6.72 -3.26
N ILE A 175 -11.90 -6.84 -3.34
CA ILE A 175 -10.98 -6.61 -2.22
C ILE A 175 -11.17 -5.21 -1.58
N LEU A 176 -11.56 -4.20 -2.37
CA LEU A 176 -11.85 -2.84 -1.89
C LEU A 176 -13.16 -2.76 -1.12
N TRP A 177 -14.15 -3.61 -1.45
CA TRP A 177 -15.40 -3.67 -0.70
C TRP A 177 -15.17 -4.31 0.67
N ASN A 178 -14.32 -5.33 0.76
CA ASN A 178 -13.96 -5.94 2.03
C ASN A 178 -13.21 -4.98 2.97
N LEU A 179 -12.44 -4.03 2.42
CA LEU A 179 -11.83 -2.94 3.18
C LEU A 179 -12.85 -2.02 3.88
N THR A 180 -14.15 -2.10 3.57
CA THR A 180 -15.22 -1.37 4.28
C THR A 180 -15.84 -2.16 5.42
N ARG A 181 -15.58 -3.47 5.49
CA ARG A 181 -16.13 -4.34 6.52
C ARG A 181 -15.24 -4.31 7.76
N LYS A 182 -15.86 -4.32 8.95
CA LYS A 182 -15.14 -4.24 10.23
C LYS A 182 -14.34 -5.50 10.54
N ASP A 183 -14.76 -6.66 10.02
CA ASP A 183 -14.18 -7.99 10.25
C ASP A 183 -12.97 -8.29 9.36
N PHE A 184 -12.58 -7.37 8.48
CA PHE A 184 -11.48 -7.60 7.55
C PHE A 184 -10.12 -7.43 8.23
N ALA A 185 -9.13 -8.26 7.87
CA ALA A 185 -7.81 -8.26 8.51
C ALA A 185 -7.15 -6.86 8.54
N LEU A 186 -7.36 -6.05 7.50
CA LEU A 186 -6.85 -4.68 7.38
C LEU A 186 -7.57 -3.63 8.23
N THR A 187 -8.75 -3.92 8.77
CA THR A 187 -9.45 -3.02 9.73
C THR A 187 -9.16 -3.39 11.18
N GLN A 188 -8.42 -4.47 11.43
CA GLN A 188 -8.05 -4.96 12.76
C GLN A 188 -6.66 -4.48 13.24
N VAL A 189 -6.06 -3.50 12.54
CA VAL A 189 -4.68 -3.00 12.80
C VAL A 189 -4.48 -2.49 14.23
N GLY A 190 -5.54 -2.12 14.94
CA GLY A 190 -5.51 -1.72 16.36
C GLY A 190 -5.68 -2.85 17.40
N ARG A 191 -6.00 -4.09 16.99
CA ARG A 191 -6.40 -5.18 17.91
C ARG A 191 -5.41 -6.33 18.04
N VAL A 192 -4.32 -6.37 17.27
CA VAL A 192 -3.47 -7.57 17.18
C VAL A 192 -2.08 -7.33 17.81
N PRO A 193 -1.77 -7.95 18.96
CA PRO A 193 -0.38 -8.15 19.38
C PRO A 193 0.27 -9.20 18.47
N ALA A 194 1.54 -9.01 18.10
CA ALA A 194 2.30 -10.00 17.32
C ALA A 194 2.31 -11.41 17.97
N PRO A 195 2.53 -12.50 17.19
CA PRO A 195 2.72 -12.57 15.74
C PRO A 195 1.48 -13.12 15.01
N TRP A 196 1.28 -12.67 13.77
CA TRP A 196 0.27 -13.15 12.84
C TRP A 196 0.46 -14.65 12.58
N THR A 197 -0.38 -15.50 13.16
CA THR A 197 -0.54 -16.89 12.74
C THR A 197 -1.58 -16.93 11.62
N ALA A 198 -1.25 -17.57 10.51
CA ALA A 198 -2.16 -17.80 9.40
C ALA A 198 -3.41 -18.55 9.90
N GLY A 199 -4.50 -17.81 10.12
CA GLY A 199 -5.80 -18.33 10.50
C GLY A 199 -6.78 -18.02 9.38
N VAL A 200 -7.34 -19.08 8.80
CA VAL A 200 -8.36 -19.02 7.74
C VAL A 200 -9.52 -18.12 8.18
N LEU A 201 -9.77 -17.04 7.44
CA LEU A 201 -10.91 -16.15 7.65
C LEU A 201 -12.22 -16.84 7.21
N PRO A 202 -13.35 -16.62 7.89
CA PRO A 202 -14.64 -17.16 7.46
C PRO A 202 -15.17 -16.45 6.20
N SER A 203 -15.79 -17.22 5.30
CA SER A 203 -16.30 -16.77 4.00
C SER A 203 -17.43 -15.72 4.11
N PRO A 204 -17.50 -14.72 3.21
CA PRO A 204 -18.57 -13.72 3.20
C PRO A 204 -19.87 -14.24 2.56
N PRO A 205 -21.05 -13.64 2.89
CA PRO A 205 -22.31 -13.92 2.19
C PRO A 205 -22.39 -13.23 0.81
N PRO A 206 -23.25 -13.70 -0.11
CA PRO A 206 -23.27 -13.28 -1.51
C PRO A 206 -23.69 -11.81 -1.70
N SER A 207 -23.01 -11.12 -2.62
CA SER A 207 -23.17 -9.70 -2.94
C SER A 207 -24.31 -9.43 -3.94
N GLY A 208 -25.10 -8.38 -3.66
CA GLY A 208 -26.12 -7.82 -4.54
C GLY A 208 -25.59 -6.64 -5.35
N ASP A 209 -26.08 -6.54 -6.59
CA ASP A 209 -25.64 -5.63 -7.66
C ASP A 209 -25.89 -4.14 -7.36
N GLY A 210 -24.97 -3.27 -7.80
CA GLY A 210 -25.09 -1.83 -7.59
C GLY A 210 -23.91 -0.96 -8.05
N GLY A 211 -23.88 -0.61 -9.34
CA GLY A 211 -23.59 0.75 -9.81
C GLY A 211 -22.13 1.25 -9.86
N ARG A 212 -21.53 1.24 -11.05
CA ARG A 212 -20.23 1.86 -11.38
C ARG A 212 -20.31 3.39 -11.47
N GLN A 213 -19.43 4.10 -10.78
CA GLN A 213 -18.97 5.46 -11.13
C GLN A 213 -17.44 5.58 -11.00
N GLY A 214 -16.83 6.30 -11.95
CA GLY A 214 -15.41 6.24 -12.30
C GLY A 214 -14.41 6.53 -11.16
N ALA A 215 -13.41 5.67 -11.02
CA ALA A 215 -12.39 5.73 -9.99
C ALA A 215 -11.33 6.81 -10.28
N ARG A 216 -11.12 7.70 -9.30
CA ARG A 216 -9.89 8.47 -9.14
C ARG A 216 -8.87 7.57 -8.43
N GLY A 217 -7.62 7.52 -8.89
CA GLY A 217 -6.57 6.78 -8.18
C GLY A 217 -6.35 7.39 -6.79
N ALA A 218 -6.39 6.57 -5.75
CA ALA A 218 -6.25 7.01 -4.37
C ALA A 218 -5.41 6.00 -3.58
N THR A 219 -4.47 6.51 -2.79
CA THR A 219 -3.73 5.73 -1.79
C THR A 219 -4.20 6.19 -0.41
N SER A 220 -4.49 5.25 0.50
CA SER A 220 -4.94 5.60 1.85
C SER A 220 -3.79 5.53 2.84
N LEU A 221 -3.70 6.52 3.71
CA LEU A 221 -2.79 6.58 4.83
C LEU A 221 -3.61 6.50 6.12
N ALA A 222 -3.22 5.63 7.04
CA ALA A 222 -3.84 5.47 8.34
C ALA A 222 -2.86 5.91 9.44
N LEU A 223 -3.32 6.76 10.37
CA LEU A 223 -2.54 7.31 11.47
C LEU A 223 -3.10 6.83 12.81
N GLY A 224 -2.28 6.12 13.60
CA GLY A 224 -2.64 5.76 14.97
C GLY A 224 -2.73 7.00 15.88
N TYR A 225 -3.74 7.03 16.75
CA TYR A 225 -4.12 8.22 17.55
C TYR A 225 -4.17 7.91 19.05
N PRO A 226 -3.73 8.82 19.94
CA PRO A 226 -4.03 8.76 21.36
C PRO A 226 -5.37 9.45 21.65
N GLY A 227 -6.13 8.94 22.62
CA GLY A 227 -7.47 9.42 22.94
C GLY A 227 -7.62 10.92 23.23
N SER A 228 -8.88 11.37 23.06
CA SER A 228 -9.50 12.64 23.48
C SER A 228 -8.80 13.94 23.06
N TRP A 229 -9.33 14.59 22.03
CA TRP A 229 -9.19 16.03 21.85
C TRP A 229 -10.04 16.75 22.91
N GLY A 230 -9.37 17.32 23.90
CA GLY A 230 -9.93 18.33 24.79
C GLY A 230 -9.21 19.66 24.57
N ALA A 231 -9.86 20.57 23.85
CA ALA A 231 -9.95 22.02 24.04
C ALA A 231 -10.60 22.64 22.80
#